data_AF-A0A7S3PWW3-F1
#
_entry.id   AF-A0A7S3PWW3-F1
#
_cell.length_a   1.000
_cell.length_b   1.000
_cell.length_c   1.000
_cell.angle_alpha   90.00
_cell.angle_beta   90.00
_cell.angle_gamma   90.00
#
_symmetry.space_group_name_H-M   'P 1'
#
loop_
_entity.id
_entity.type
_entity.pdbx_description
1 polymer ?
#
loop_
_entity_poly.entity_id
_entity_poly.type
_entity_poly.pdbx_seq_one_letter_code
_entity_poly.pdbx_strand_id
1 'polypeptide(L)'
;MASRISTSLREHSRGLVVASKGTRSIRIRCRTFFASSTDHTTLLANAKVHMITNNGSGDKYGERSYILIPDGTDVDLALKVDKLHLARLKANKNLIYHAKVVQRSLGKPADVCTSLLEAALKDANSQGEQPIALASLTGLTKWVAGGIENISNNDNGGNSSDGGENSSIVIQSLLKDLQSSDEKIFEAVKSIATGIPRPGHSVVGQGTYRDAEEG
;
A
#
# COMPACT_ATOMS: atom_id res chain seq x y z
N MET A 1 77.34 27.27 46.36
CA MET A 1 77.76 26.23 47.32
C MET A 1 76.52 25.47 47.78
N ALA A 2 76.52 24.15 47.56
CA ALA A 2 75.80 23.07 48.27
C ALA A 2 74.32 23.29 48.69
N SER A 3 73.37 22.54 48.09
CA SER A 3 72.78 21.28 48.65
C SER A 3 71.45 21.59 49.37
N ARG A 4 70.33 20.85 49.27
CA ARG A 4 70.06 19.41 49.14
C ARG A 4 68.75 19.14 48.41
N ILE A 5 68.73 18.02 47.70
CA ILE A 5 67.57 17.31 47.15
C ILE A 5 66.79 16.66 48.31
N SER A 6 65.46 16.73 48.27
CA SER A 6 64.57 15.88 49.09
C SER A 6 63.43 15.36 48.22
N THR A 7 63.52 14.09 47.84
CA THR A 7 62.47 13.32 47.18
C THR A 7 61.52 12.73 48.22
N SER A 8 60.23 13.06 48.12
CA SER A 8 59.16 12.41 48.87
C SER A 8 58.19 11.74 47.89
N LEU A 9 58.22 10.41 47.88
CA LEU A 9 57.28 9.53 47.21
C LEU A 9 55.89 9.71 47.83
N ARG A 10 54.88 10.06 47.02
CA ARG A 10 53.47 9.92 47.40
C ARG A 10 52.85 8.71 46.68
N GLU A 11 52.54 7.71 47.49
CA GLU A 11 51.73 6.55 47.15
C GLU A 11 50.32 6.97 46.71
N HIS A 12 49.85 6.40 45.59
CA HIS A 12 48.48 6.52 45.14
C HIS A 12 47.63 5.43 45.80
N SER A 13 47.00 5.76 46.93
CA SER A 13 45.93 4.96 47.52
C SER A 13 44.64 5.17 46.72
N ARG A 14 44.24 4.12 45.99
CA ARG A 14 42.95 4.00 45.30
C ARG A 14 41.82 3.95 46.34
N GLY A 15 41.13 5.09 46.54
CA GLY A 15 39.86 5.14 47.23
C GLY A 15 38.72 4.66 46.33
N LEU A 16 38.21 3.47 46.61
CA LEU A 16 37.05 2.88 45.94
C LEU A 16 35.78 3.50 46.56
N VAL A 17 35.21 4.51 45.90
CA VAL A 17 33.95 5.13 46.34
C VAL A 17 32.80 4.22 45.93
N VAL A 18 32.23 3.53 46.92
CA VAL A 18 30.96 2.81 46.81
C VAL A 18 29.82 3.83 46.88
N ALA A 19 29.20 4.13 45.73
CA ALA A 19 28.03 4.98 45.65
C ALA A 19 26.73 4.15 45.59
N SER A 20 25.91 4.42 46.60
CA SER A 20 24.57 3.94 46.92
C SER A 20 23.60 3.67 45.75
N LYS A 21 22.86 2.56 45.89
CA LYS A 21 21.73 2.15 45.05
C LYS A 21 20.58 3.16 45.13
N GLY A 22 20.47 4.01 44.11
CA GLY A 22 19.23 4.70 43.76
C GLY A 22 18.69 4.13 42.46
N THR A 23 17.66 3.27 42.53
CA THR A 23 16.95 2.74 41.37
C THR A 23 16.17 3.86 40.67
N ARG A 24 16.84 4.67 39.87
CA ARG A 24 16.19 5.45 38.82
C ARG A 24 15.95 4.50 37.65
N SER A 25 14.68 4.13 37.45
CA SER A 25 14.21 3.47 36.24
C SER A 25 14.43 4.42 35.06
N ILE A 26 15.62 4.37 34.48
CA ILE A 26 15.92 4.99 33.20
C ILE A 26 15.24 4.09 32.17
N ARG A 27 14.01 4.43 31.79
CA ARG A 27 13.42 3.93 30.55
C ARG A 27 14.30 4.44 29.42
N ILE A 28 15.27 3.63 29.01
CA ILE A 28 15.99 3.80 27.76
C ILE A 28 14.92 3.67 26.67
N ARG A 29 14.43 4.80 26.16
CA ARG A 29 13.73 4.83 24.88
C ARG A 29 14.80 4.51 23.85
N CYS A 30 14.97 3.22 23.56
CA CYS A 30 15.72 2.80 22.37
C CYS A 30 15.06 3.50 21.19
N ARG A 31 15.73 4.54 20.67
CA ARG A 31 15.53 4.94 19.28
C ARG A 31 16.00 3.74 18.47
N THR A 32 15.07 2.97 17.95
CA THR A 32 15.32 1.99 16.91
C THR A 32 15.80 2.78 15.69
N PHE A 33 17.12 2.93 15.62
CA PHE A 33 17.81 3.33 14.42
C PHE A 33 17.36 2.38 13.31
N PHE A 34 16.90 2.96 12.20
CA PHE A 34 16.68 2.27 10.94
C PHE A 34 18.02 1.72 10.41
N ALA A 35 18.51 0.65 11.04
CA ALA A 35 19.61 -0.14 10.51
C ALA A 35 19.04 -1.03 9.41
N SER A 36 19.35 -0.64 8.18
CA SER A 36 19.46 -1.48 6.99
C SER A 36 19.50 -2.98 7.31
N SER A 37 18.49 -3.75 6.86
CA SER A 37 18.33 -5.22 6.99
C SER A 37 17.36 -5.75 8.07
N THR A 38 16.22 -5.10 8.30
CA THR A 38 15.14 -5.68 9.13
C THR A 38 14.37 -6.75 8.36
N ASP A 39 14.41 -7.99 8.86
CA ASP A 39 13.57 -9.12 8.44
C ASP A 39 12.11 -8.66 8.27
N HIS A 40 11.64 -8.60 7.02
CA HIS A 40 10.34 -8.01 6.68
C HIS A 40 9.15 -8.70 7.35
N THR A 41 9.31 -9.97 7.73
CA THR A 41 8.34 -10.76 8.51
C THR A 41 8.19 -10.22 9.93
N THR A 42 9.26 -9.75 10.56
CA THR A 42 9.24 -9.19 11.92
C THR A 42 8.59 -7.80 11.95
N LEU A 43 8.70 -7.03 10.87
CA LEU A 43 8.02 -5.75 10.72
C LEU A 43 6.51 -5.93 10.64
N LEU A 44 6.04 -6.95 9.90
CA LEU A 44 4.62 -7.25 9.79
C LEU A 44 4.05 -7.80 11.10
N ALA A 45 4.78 -8.70 11.77
CA ALA A 45 4.35 -9.30 13.03
C ALA A 45 4.15 -8.26 14.16
N ASN A 46 4.95 -7.19 14.15
CA ASN A 46 4.83 -6.09 15.11
C ASN A 46 4.02 -4.91 14.56
N ALA A 47 3.37 -5.02 13.40
CA ALA A 47 2.60 -3.92 12.87
C ALA A 47 1.27 -3.77 13.63
N LYS A 48 0.82 -2.52 13.81
CA LYS A 48 -0.48 -2.20 14.40
C LYS A 48 -1.35 -1.47 13.40
N VAL A 49 -2.63 -1.84 13.39
CA VAL A 49 -3.66 -1.17 12.60
C VAL A 49 -4.19 0.02 13.38
N HIS A 50 -4.18 1.19 12.75
CA HIS A 50 -4.78 2.40 13.27
C HIS A 50 -5.92 2.83 12.37
N MET A 51 -7.07 3.14 12.97
CA MET A 51 -8.22 3.70 12.29
C MET A 51 -8.23 5.22 12.47
N ILE A 52 -8.41 5.92 11.36
CA ILE A 52 -8.49 7.38 11.31
C ILE A 52 -9.84 7.75 10.70
N THR A 53 -10.62 8.53 11.44
CA THR A 53 -11.90 9.06 10.97
C THR A 53 -11.69 10.47 10.42
N ASN A 54 -12.00 10.66 9.15
CA ASN A 54 -11.94 11.98 8.52
C ASN A 54 -13.33 12.63 8.60
N ASN A 55 -13.59 13.35 9.70
CA ASN A 55 -14.87 14.00 9.97
C ASN A 55 -15.09 15.29 9.15
N GLY A 56 -14.39 15.47 8.03
CA GLY A 56 -14.48 16.66 7.19
C GLY A 56 -15.80 16.78 6.40
N SER A 57 -16.51 15.67 6.20
CA SER A 57 -17.89 15.68 5.69
C SER A 57 -18.82 15.61 6.90
N GLY A 58 -19.81 16.51 7.01
CA GLY A 58 -20.82 16.51 8.08
C GLY A 58 -21.73 15.27 8.13
N ASP A 59 -21.36 14.20 7.41
CA ASP A 59 -21.97 12.90 7.46
C ASP A 59 -21.59 12.18 8.76
N LYS A 60 -22.60 11.60 9.43
CA LYS A 60 -22.41 10.73 10.60
C LYS A 60 -21.51 9.51 10.32
N TYR A 61 -21.24 9.21 9.04
CA TYR A 61 -20.50 8.05 8.55
C TYR A 61 -19.29 8.49 7.71
N GLY A 62 -18.49 9.44 8.23
CA GLY A 62 -17.33 9.98 7.54
C GLY A 62 -16.35 8.91 7.01
N GLU A 63 -15.49 9.30 6.08
CA GLU A 63 -14.49 8.39 5.49
C GLU A 63 -13.55 7.84 6.58
N ARG A 64 -13.46 6.52 6.67
CA ARG A 64 -12.58 5.79 7.58
C ARG A 64 -11.34 5.35 6.81
N SER A 65 -10.16 5.69 7.32
CA SER A 65 -8.88 5.23 6.77
C SER A 65 -8.20 4.31 7.77
N TYR A 66 -7.92 3.09 7.35
CA TYR A 66 -7.15 2.10 8.12
C TYR A 66 -5.73 2.11 7.60
N ILE A 67 -4.77 2.37 8.48
CA ILE A 67 -3.35 2.37 8.15
C ILE A 67 -2.62 1.35 9.00
N LEU A 68 -1.69 0.64 8.37
CA LEU A 68 -0.81 -0.32 9.04
C LEU A 68 0.54 0.35 9.26
N ILE A 69 0.96 0.45 10.52
CA ILE A 69 2.19 1.15 10.92
C ILE A 69 3.05 0.20 11.80
N PRO A 70 4.39 0.22 11.71
CA PRO A 70 5.25 -0.54 12.63
C PRO A 70 5.11 -0.06 14.08
N ASP A 71 5.14 -0.97 15.05
CA ASP A 71 5.13 -0.59 16.47
C ASP A 71 6.28 0.36 16.82
N GLY A 72 5.98 1.37 17.65
CA GLY A 72 6.93 2.42 18.03
C GLY A 72 6.99 3.63 17.10
N THR A 73 6.31 3.61 15.95
CA THR A 73 6.13 4.81 15.13
C THR A 73 5.01 5.68 15.69
N ASP A 74 5.24 6.98 15.77
CA ASP A 74 4.21 7.94 16.21
C ASP A 74 3.12 8.09 15.15
N VAL A 75 1.85 7.99 15.55
CA VAL A 75 0.68 8.02 14.65
C VAL A 75 0.56 9.38 13.98
N ASP A 76 0.82 10.46 14.73
CA ASP A 76 0.76 11.83 14.20
C ASP A 76 1.83 12.10 13.14
N LEU A 77 2.99 11.46 13.28
CA LEU A 77 4.06 11.52 12.29
C LEU A 77 3.72 10.68 11.05
N ALA A 78 3.17 9.48 11.25
CA ALA A 78 2.73 8.61 10.17
C ALA A 78 1.65 9.28 9.31
N LEU A 79 0.69 9.96 9.95
CA LEU A 79 -0.34 10.76 9.27
C LEU A 79 0.23 11.86 8.36
N LYS A 80 1.35 12.46 8.74
CA LYS A 80 2.02 13.49 7.93
C LYS A 80 2.86 12.89 6.81
N VAL A 81 3.36 11.66 6.98
CA VAL A 81 4.34 11.04 6.10
C VAL A 81 3.82 9.70 5.60
N ASP A 82 3.17 9.74 4.43
CA ASP A 82 2.62 8.57 3.73
C ASP A 82 3.61 7.41 3.52
N LYS A 83 4.91 7.69 3.48
CA LYS A 83 5.98 6.69 3.29
C LYS A 83 6.20 5.80 4.52
N LEU A 84 5.72 6.21 5.69
CA LEU A 84 5.81 5.42 6.92
C LEU A 84 4.71 4.35 7.03
N HIS A 85 3.68 4.44 6.19
CA HIS A 85 2.65 3.40 6.11
C HIS A 85 3.24 2.14 5.47
N LEU A 86 2.92 0.99 6.05
CA LEU A 86 3.20 -0.32 5.45
C LEU A 86 2.13 -0.65 4.40
N ALA A 87 0.87 -0.46 4.78
CA ALA A 87 -0.29 -0.61 3.93
C ALA A 87 -1.43 0.33 4.39
N ARG A 88 -2.38 0.56 3.50
CA ARG A 88 -3.56 1.38 3.77
C ARG A 88 -4.81 0.81 3.10
N LEU A 89 -5.96 1.04 3.73
CA LEU A 89 -7.28 0.64 3.26
C LEU A 89 -8.26 1.77 3.60
N LYS A 90 -9.20 2.07 2.73
CA LYS A 90 -10.24 3.07 2.97
C LYS A 90 -11.61 2.41 3.04
N ALA A 91 -12.49 2.94 3.86
CA ALA A 91 -13.87 2.55 3.93
C ALA A 91 -14.78 3.78 4.03
N ASN A 92 -15.92 3.73 3.34
CA ASN A 92 -16.96 4.74 3.39
C ASN A 92 -18.31 4.01 3.44
N LYS A 93 -19.02 4.14 4.55
CA LYS A 93 -20.20 3.31 4.85
C LYS A 93 -19.85 1.82 4.66
N ASN A 94 -20.70 1.09 3.96
CA ASN A 94 -20.51 -0.30 3.59
C ASN A 94 -19.50 -0.54 2.46
N LEU A 95 -18.82 0.47 1.92
CA LEU A 95 -17.87 0.27 0.82
C LEU A 95 -16.44 0.25 1.32
N ILE A 96 -15.71 -0.83 0.99
CA ILE A 96 -14.28 -0.96 1.24
C ILE A 96 -13.52 -0.81 -0.09
N TYR A 97 -12.54 0.08 -0.13
CA TYR A 97 -11.79 0.42 -1.35
C TYR A 97 -10.35 0.86 -1.05
N HIS A 98 -9.57 1.04 -2.14
CA HIS A 98 -8.20 1.59 -2.10
C HIS A 98 -7.22 0.83 -1.20
N ALA A 99 -7.32 -0.50 -1.18
CA ALA A 99 -6.31 -1.34 -0.54
C ALA A 99 -4.97 -1.17 -1.27
N LYS A 100 -3.95 -0.66 -0.58
CA LYS A 100 -2.63 -0.42 -1.16
C LYS A 100 -1.54 -0.81 -0.17
N VAL A 101 -0.67 -1.70 -0.60
CA VAL A 101 0.60 -1.97 0.07
C VAL A 101 1.64 -0.96 -0.43
N VAL A 102 2.22 -0.19 0.49
CA VAL A 102 3.19 0.87 0.15
C VAL A 102 4.58 0.29 -0.01
N GLN A 103 4.97 -0.65 0.87
CA GLN A 103 6.26 -1.33 0.81
C GLN A 103 6.10 -2.71 0.17
N ARG A 104 6.59 -2.88 -1.06
CA ARG A 104 6.48 -4.14 -1.81
C ARG A 104 7.29 -5.30 -1.20
N SER A 105 8.24 -5.01 -0.32
CA SER A 105 9.10 -6.01 0.32
C SER A 105 8.45 -6.75 1.50
N LEU A 106 7.23 -6.36 1.92
CA LEU A 106 6.55 -6.92 3.09
C LEU A 106 5.96 -8.33 2.89
N GLY A 107 6.05 -8.88 1.67
CA GLY A 107 5.49 -10.20 1.34
C GLY A 107 4.31 -10.10 0.38
N LYS A 108 3.42 -11.11 0.42
CA LYS A 108 2.25 -11.15 -0.45
C LYS A 108 1.24 -10.08 0.00
N PRO A 109 0.69 -9.26 -0.92
CA PRO A 109 -0.27 -8.23 -0.55
C PRO A 109 -1.52 -8.76 0.18
N ALA A 110 -1.92 -10.00 -0.10
CA ALA A 110 -3.02 -10.66 0.59
C ALA A 110 -2.78 -10.70 2.10
N ASP A 111 -1.61 -11.23 2.52
CA ASP A 111 -1.27 -11.41 3.93
C ASP A 111 -1.21 -10.08 4.69
N VAL A 112 -0.65 -9.04 4.05
CA VAL A 112 -0.54 -7.69 4.63
C VAL A 112 -1.91 -7.02 4.77
N CYS A 113 -2.77 -7.20 3.77
CA CYS A 113 -4.11 -6.58 3.75
C CYS A 113 -5.11 -7.30 4.65
N THR A 114 -4.88 -8.58 5.00
CA THR A 114 -5.80 -9.36 5.87
C THR A 114 -6.09 -8.64 7.19
N SER A 115 -5.06 -8.15 7.89
CA SER A 115 -5.26 -7.45 9.17
C SER A 115 -6.03 -6.14 9.03
N LEU A 116 -5.80 -5.41 7.92
CA LEU A 116 -6.56 -4.20 7.63
C LEU A 116 -8.03 -4.51 7.31
N LEU A 117 -8.26 -5.57 6.55
CA LEU A 117 -9.59 -6.03 6.18
C LEU A 117 -10.37 -6.50 7.40
N GLU A 118 -9.77 -7.32 8.27
CA GLU A 118 -10.40 -7.78 9.52
C GLU A 118 -10.82 -6.61 10.42
N ALA A 119 -9.96 -5.59 10.55
CA ALA A 119 -10.27 -4.38 11.31
C ALA A 119 -11.45 -3.61 10.69
N ALA A 120 -11.47 -3.46 9.36
CA ALA A 120 -12.55 -2.79 8.66
C ALA A 120 -13.89 -3.56 8.73
N LEU A 121 -13.84 -4.89 8.62
CA LEU A 121 -15.02 -5.75 8.75
C LEU A 121 -15.60 -5.71 10.17
N LYS A 122 -14.73 -5.71 11.19
CA LYS A 122 -15.15 -5.61 12.59
C LYS A 122 -15.84 -4.27 12.88
N ASP A 123 -15.30 -3.18 12.34
CA ASP A 123 -15.90 -1.85 12.47
C ASP A 123 -17.24 -1.75 11.72
N ALA A 124 -17.30 -2.25 10.48
CA ALA A 124 -18.55 -2.31 9.70
C ALA A 124 -19.64 -3.13 10.43
N ASN A 125 -19.28 -4.29 10.98
CA ASN A 125 -20.20 -5.15 11.72
C ASN A 125 -20.70 -4.47 13.01
N SER A 126 -19.85 -3.68 13.68
CA SER A 126 -20.23 -2.91 14.87
C SER A 126 -21.27 -1.82 14.56
N GLN A 127 -21.33 -1.39 13.30
CA GLN A 127 -22.31 -0.41 12.80
C GLN A 127 -23.53 -1.05 12.13
N GLY A 128 -23.57 -2.38 12.03
CA GLY A 128 -24.64 -3.11 11.33
C GLY A 128 -24.59 -3.00 9.81
N GLU A 129 -23.43 -2.62 9.24
CA GLU A 129 -23.25 -2.50 7.80
C GLU A 129 -22.87 -3.85 7.17
N GLN A 130 -23.33 -4.10 5.94
CA GLN A 130 -22.92 -5.26 5.14
C GLN A 130 -21.83 -4.84 4.15
N PRO A 131 -20.54 -5.10 4.43
CA PRO A 131 -19.44 -4.58 3.65
C PRO A 131 -19.41 -5.18 2.23
N ILE A 132 -19.29 -4.31 1.23
CA ILE A 132 -19.08 -4.62 -0.18
C ILE A 132 -17.68 -4.13 -0.56
N ALA A 133 -16.89 -5.01 -1.15
CA ALA A 133 -15.55 -4.66 -1.62
C ALA A 133 -15.60 -4.22 -3.09
N LEU A 134 -15.00 -3.06 -3.39
CA LEU A 134 -14.77 -2.63 -4.76
C LEU A 134 -13.30 -2.86 -5.11
N ALA A 135 -13.05 -3.84 -5.98
CA ALA A 135 -11.74 -4.02 -6.59
C ALA A 135 -11.61 -3.07 -7.79
N SER A 136 -10.67 -2.12 -7.70
CA SER A 136 -10.27 -1.35 -8.87
C SER A 136 -9.43 -2.24 -9.78
N LEU A 137 -10.00 -2.69 -10.90
CA LEU A 137 -9.34 -3.52 -11.90
C LEU A 137 -8.42 -2.72 -12.84
N THR A 138 -7.83 -1.61 -12.38
CA THR A 138 -6.99 -0.74 -13.23
C THR A 138 -5.78 -1.45 -13.83
N GLY A 139 -5.24 -2.46 -13.14
CA GLY A 139 -4.19 -3.31 -13.69
C GLY A 139 -4.70 -4.16 -14.85
N LEU A 140 -5.88 -4.74 -14.71
CA LEU A 140 -6.53 -5.54 -15.75
C LEU A 140 -6.93 -4.67 -16.94
N THR A 141 -7.53 -3.50 -16.72
CA THR A 141 -7.92 -2.60 -17.81
C THR A 141 -6.70 -2.11 -18.59
N LYS A 142 -5.59 -1.77 -17.91
CA LYS A 142 -4.32 -1.43 -18.58
C LYS A 142 -3.73 -2.60 -19.36
N TRP A 143 -3.78 -3.80 -18.79
CA TRP A 143 -3.26 -5.01 -19.43
C TRP A 143 -4.06 -5.36 -20.68
N VAL A 144 -5.40 -5.25 -20.63
CA VAL A 144 -6.28 -5.41 -21.79
C VAL A 144 -6.05 -4.31 -22.83
N ALA A 145 -5.95 -3.04 -22.40
CA ALA A 145 -5.68 -1.92 -23.30
C ALA A 145 -4.36 -2.10 -24.08
N GLY A 146 -3.28 -2.48 -23.39
CA GLY A 146 -2.00 -2.79 -24.05
C GLY A 146 -2.09 -4.00 -24.98
N GLY A 147 -2.92 -5.00 -24.65
CA GLY A 147 -3.24 -6.11 -25.56
C GLY A 147 -3.90 -5.64 -26.85
N ILE A 148 -4.84 -4.70 -26.76
CA ILE A 148 -5.54 -4.11 -27.93
C ILE A 148 -4.58 -3.29 -28.80
N GLU A 149 -3.76 -2.42 -28.19
CA GLU A 149 -2.78 -1.60 -28.90
C GLU A 149 -1.77 -2.47 -29.70
N ASN A 150 -1.33 -3.58 -29.10
CA ASN A 150 -0.41 -4.51 -29.75
C ASN A 150 -1.04 -5.24 -30.95
N ILE A 151 -2.34 -5.53 -30.93
CA ILE A 151 -3.04 -6.11 -32.09
C ILE A 151 -2.99 -5.14 -33.27
N SER A 152 -3.31 -3.86 -33.03
CA SER A 152 -3.31 -2.83 -34.09
C SER A 152 -1.91 -2.58 -34.68
N ASN A 153 -0.85 -2.77 -33.90
CA ASN A 153 0.53 -2.58 -34.36
C ASN A 153 1.10 -3.80 -35.10
N ASN A 154 0.65 -5.02 -34.77
CA ASN A 154 1.14 -6.25 -35.41
C ASN A 154 0.70 -6.37 -36.88
N ASP A 155 -0.42 -5.76 -37.27
CA ASP A 155 -0.86 -5.71 -38.67
C ASP A 155 0.07 -4.82 -39.54
N ASN A 156 0.97 -4.03 -38.93
CA ASN A 156 1.93 -3.15 -39.62
C ASN A 156 3.40 -3.64 -39.57
N GLY A 157 3.68 -4.90 -39.20
CA GLY A 157 5.00 -5.53 -39.43
C GLY A 157 6.16 -5.06 -38.52
N GLY A 158 5.88 -4.45 -37.36
CA GLY A 158 6.91 -3.96 -36.44
C GLY A 158 7.37 -5.00 -35.41
N ASN A 159 8.41 -5.76 -35.72
CA ASN A 159 9.12 -6.63 -34.75
C ASN A 159 9.66 -5.79 -33.57
N SER A 160 9.07 -5.95 -32.39
CA SER A 160 9.59 -5.40 -31.14
C SER A 160 9.81 -6.54 -30.14
N SER A 161 11.01 -7.14 -30.22
CA SER A 161 11.49 -8.18 -29.32
C SER A 161 11.96 -7.55 -28.00
N ASP A 162 11.13 -7.56 -26.96
CA ASP A 162 11.63 -7.36 -25.59
C ASP A 162 10.76 -8.10 -24.55
N GLY A 163 11.14 -9.34 -24.27
CA GLY A 163 11.22 -9.90 -22.91
C GLY A 163 9.96 -10.17 -22.08
N GLY A 164 8.74 -9.86 -22.55
CA GLY A 164 7.49 -9.99 -21.78
C GLY A 164 6.41 -10.93 -22.38
N GLU A 165 6.79 -11.81 -23.30
CA GLU A 165 5.95 -12.25 -24.42
C GLU A 165 4.78 -13.19 -24.07
N ASN A 166 4.91 -14.06 -23.06
CA ASN A 166 3.93 -15.14 -22.88
C ASN A 166 2.53 -14.67 -22.45
N SER A 167 2.43 -13.62 -21.63
CA SER A 167 1.13 -13.12 -21.16
C SER A 167 0.42 -12.27 -22.22
N SER A 168 1.17 -11.54 -23.05
CA SER A 168 0.59 -10.71 -24.11
C SER A 168 0.04 -11.55 -25.26
N ILE A 169 0.73 -12.63 -25.64
CA ILE A 169 0.29 -13.53 -26.73
C ILE A 169 -1.07 -14.16 -26.42
N VAL A 170 -1.29 -14.62 -25.18
CA VAL A 170 -2.55 -15.27 -24.77
C VAL A 170 -3.73 -14.30 -24.80
N ILE A 171 -3.53 -13.04 -24.39
CA ILE A 171 -4.58 -12.01 -24.50
C ILE A 171 -4.86 -11.72 -25.97
N GLN A 172 -3.83 -11.59 -26.79
CA GLN A 172 -4.00 -11.23 -28.19
C GLN A 172 -4.81 -12.30 -28.93
N SER A 173 -4.57 -13.58 -28.67
CA SER A 173 -5.41 -14.66 -29.22
C SER A 173 -6.84 -14.57 -28.70
N LEU A 174 -7.04 -14.40 -27.38
CA LEU A 174 -8.37 -14.26 -26.78
C LEU A 174 -9.15 -13.06 -27.34
N LEU A 175 -8.49 -11.92 -27.54
CA LEU A 175 -9.10 -10.72 -28.08
C LEU A 175 -9.42 -10.85 -29.57
N LYS A 176 -8.56 -11.53 -30.36
CA LYS A 176 -8.85 -11.84 -31.78
C LYS A 176 -10.00 -12.82 -31.92
N ASP A 177 -10.02 -13.85 -31.08
CA ASP A 177 -11.12 -14.81 -31.02
C ASP A 177 -12.43 -14.08 -30.66
N LEU A 178 -12.40 -13.24 -29.63
CA LEU A 178 -13.56 -12.43 -29.21
C LEU A 178 -14.02 -11.47 -30.31
N GLN A 179 -13.10 -10.81 -31.00
CA GLN A 179 -13.39 -9.93 -32.14
C GLN A 179 -14.08 -10.69 -33.28
N SER A 180 -13.68 -11.93 -33.53
CA SER A 180 -14.29 -12.78 -34.56
C SER A 180 -15.64 -13.36 -34.14
N SER A 181 -15.84 -13.63 -32.85
CA SER A 181 -17.06 -14.26 -32.33
C SER A 181 -18.19 -13.27 -32.06
N ASP A 182 -17.86 -12.13 -31.43
CA ASP A 182 -18.85 -11.13 -31.01
C ASP A 182 -18.22 -9.73 -30.98
N GLU A 183 -18.38 -9.02 -32.10
CA GLU A 183 -17.89 -7.66 -32.29
C GLU A 183 -18.46 -6.66 -31.27
N LYS A 184 -19.71 -6.85 -30.82
CA LYS A 184 -20.35 -5.94 -29.85
C LYS A 184 -19.73 -6.06 -28.48
N ILE A 185 -19.44 -7.28 -28.05
CA ILE A 185 -18.75 -7.55 -26.78
C ILE A 185 -17.31 -7.04 -26.85
N PHE A 186 -16.62 -7.25 -27.97
CA PHE A 186 -15.27 -6.74 -28.17
C PHE A 186 -15.21 -5.21 -28.04
N GLU A 187 -16.11 -4.48 -28.70
CA GLU A 187 -16.17 -3.01 -28.60
C GLU A 187 -16.53 -2.54 -27.17
N ALA A 188 -17.33 -3.29 -26.41
CA ALA A 188 -17.59 -3.00 -25.00
C ALA A 188 -16.35 -3.23 -24.11
N VAL A 189 -15.61 -4.31 -24.33
CA VAL A 189 -14.35 -4.57 -23.60
C VAL A 189 -13.32 -3.50 -23.92
N LYS A 190 -13.21 -3.11 -25.19
CA LYS A 190 -12.35 -2.03 -25.65
C LYS A 190 -12.72 -0.70 -25.01
N SER A 191 -14.00 -0.35 -24.93
CA SER A 191 -14.41 0.90 -24.30
C SER A 191 -14.09 0.92 -22.81
N ILE A 192 -14.38 -0.16 -22.09
CA ILE A 192 -14.06 -0.31 -20.66
C ILE A 192 -12.54 -0.22 -20.42
N ALA A 193 -11.74 -0.87 -21.27
CA ALA A 193 -10.30 -0.93 -21.09
C ALA A 193 -9.60 0.40 -21.43
N THR A 194 -9.99 1.04 -22.52
CA THR A 194 -9.33 2.24 -23.08
C THR A 194 -9.96 3.56 -22.61
N GLY A 195 -11.18 3.53 -22.10
CA GLY A 195 -11.97 4.73 -21.83
C GLY A 195 -12.61 5.34 -23.08
N ILE A 196 -12.33 4.83 -24.28
CA ILE A 196 -12.85 5.36 -25.55
C ILE A 196 -14.27 4.84 -25.77
N PRO A 197 -15.28 5.71 -25.97
CA PRO A 197 -16.65 5.26 -26.20
C PRO A 197 -16.78 4.45 -27.50
N ARG A 198 -17.75 3.52 -27.51
CA ARG A 198 -18.11 2.77 -28.71
C ARG A 198 -18.66 3.70 -29.80
N PRO A 199 -18.54 3.35 -31.09
CA PRO A 199 -19.18 4.10 -32.17
C PRO A 199 -20.67 4.31 -31.89
N GLY A 200 -21.16 5.54 -32.08
CA GLY A 200 -22.55 5.91 -31.80
C GLY A 200 -22.90 6.16 -30.33
N HIS A 201 -21.95 5.98 -29.39
CA HIS A 201 -22.17 6.21 -27.95
C HIS A 201 -21.32 7.39 -27.46
N SER A 202 -21.83 8.15 -26.49
CA SER A 202 -21.11 9.26 -25.86
C SER A 202 -20.80 8.98 -24.40
N VAL A 203 -19.69 9.54 -23.91
CA VAL A 203 -19.27 9.43 -22.50
C VAL A 203 -20.11 10.38 -21.66
N VAL A 204 -20.80 9.86 -20.64
CA VAL A 204 -21.66 10.67 -19.74
C VAL A 204 -21.03 10.86 -18.36
N GLY A 205 -19.90 10.21 -18.10
CA GLY A 205 -19.10 10.33 -16.89
C GLY A 205 -17.86 9.44 -16.95
N GLN A 206 -16.98 9.48 -15.95
CA GLN A 206 -15.82 8.59 -15.91
C GLN A 206 -16.27 7.12 -15.77
N GLY A 207 -16.08 6.34 -16.85
CA GLY A 207 -16.39 4.92 -16.88
C GLY A 207 -17.89 4.58 -17.04
N THR A 208 -18.75 5.55 -17.34
CA THR A 208 -20.17 5.33 -17.61
C THR A 208 -20.52 5.70 -19.04
N TYR A 209 -20.97 4.70 -19.80
CA TYR A 209 -21.42 4.83 -21.19
C TYR A 209 -22.96 4.73 -21.24
N ARG A 210 -23.59 5.49 -22.14
CA ARG A 210 -25.04 5.42 -22.43
C ARG A 210 -25.36 4.16 -23.23
N ASP A 211 -25.25 3.00 -22.60
CA ASP A 211 -25.46 1.70 -23.26
C ASP A 211 -26.91 1.20 -23.16
N ALA A 212 -27.79 1.92 -22.45
CA ALA A 212 -29.14 1.45 -22.10
C ALA A 212 -30.29 2.43 -22.47
N GLU A 213 -30.06 3.41 -23.34
CA GLU A 213 -31.08 4.42 -23.67
C GLU A 213 -32.04 4.00 -24.80
N GLU A 214 -31.70 2.98 -25.59
CA GLU A 214 -32.62 2.39 -26.58
C GLU A 214 -32.85 0.90 -26.26
N GLY A 215 -33.86 0.65 -25.42
CA GLY A 215 -34.46 -0.65 -25.17
C GLY A 215 -35.96 -0.49 -24.94
#